data_AF-A0A5C8QBB9-F1
#
_entry.id   AF-A0A5C8QBB9-F1
#
_cell.length_a   1.000
_cell.length_b   1.000
_cell.length_c   1.000
_cell.angle_alpha   90.00
_cell.angle_beta   90.00
_cell.angle_gamma   90.00
#
_symmetry.space_group_name_H-M   'P 1'
#
loop_
_entity.id
_entity.type
_entity.pdbx_description
1 polymer ?
#
loop_
_entity_poly.entity_id
_entity_poly.type
_entity_poly.pdbx_seq_one_letter_code
_entity_poly.pdbx_strand_id
1 'polypeptide(L)'
;MVAIEALLQRQKALVKPVLELVFHEVGAYPEVGRDGIPEFAMGVPVYVRGEPYAVICPVASRVPALRRSLAPLVLFAASERERSRIAAQATSGQRVGVLAVELPSVAPIPAQREQGGLTVKQAVNRMFGLDRM
;
A
#
# COMPACT_ATOMS: atom_id res chain seq x y z
N MET A 1 0.66 -14.51 -3.19
CA MET A 1 -0.17 -13.75 -4.16
C MET A 1 -1.11 -12.72 -3.50
N VAL A 2 -1.49 -12.89 -2.23
CA VAL A 2 -2.47 -12.03 -1.51
C VAL A 2 -2.13 -10.54 -1.42
N ALA A 3 -0.84 -10.16 -1.34
CA ALA A 3 -0.46 -8.75 -1.13
C ALA A 3 -0.74 -7.82 -2.32
N ILE A 4 -0.54 -8.33 -3.55
CA ILE A 4 -0.80 -7.56 -4.78
C ILE A 4 -2.31 -7.42 -4.99
N GLU A 5 -3.06 -8.51 -4.82
CA GLU A 5 -4.52 -8.49 -4.91
C GLU A 5 -5.14 -7.52 -3.91
N ALA A 6 -4.68 -7.53 -2.66
CA ALA A 6 -5.14 -6.58 -1.64
C ALA A 6 -4.84 -5.13 -2.04
N LEU A 7 -3.70 -4.85 -2.69
CA LEU A 7 -3.39 -3.51 -3.21
C LEU A 7 -4.37 -3.10 -4.32
N LEU A 8 -4.62 -3.98 -5.29
CA LEU A 8 -5.53 -3.71 -6.40
C LEU A 8 -6.97 -3.51 -5.91
N GLN A 9 -7.41 -4.28 -4.92
CA GLN A 9 -8.72 -4.09 -4.27
C GLN A 9 -8.82 -2.72 -3.59
N ARG A 10 -7.78 -2.31 -2.84
CA ARG A 10 -7.73 -0.97 -2.24
C ARG A 10 -7.81 0.14 -3.28
N GLN A 11 -7.02 0.02 -4.36
CA GLN A 11 -7.00 0.98 -5.45
C GLN A 11 -8.38 1.11 -6.08
N LYS A 12 -9.00 -0.02 -6.48
CA LYS A 12 -10.33 -0.05 -7.07
C LYS A 12 -11.41 0.53 -6.16
N ALA A 13 -11.37 0.18 -4.87
CA ALA A 13 -12.37 0.66 -3.90
C ALA A 13 -12.29 2.18 -3.68
N LEU A 14 -11.09 2.77 -3.76
CA LEU A 14 -10.90 4.20 -3.57
C LEU A 14 -11.17 5.05 -4.81
N VAL A 15 -11.23 4.49 -6.02
CA VAL A 15 -11.43 5.28 -7.25
C VAL A 15 -12.65 6.19 -7.13
N LYS A 16 -13.84 5.62 -6.89
CA LYS A 16 -15.08 6.41 -6.80
C LYS A 16 -15.03 7.51 -5.72
N PRO A 17 -14.74 7.22 -4.44
CA PRO A 17 -14.75 8.25 -3.40
C PRO A 17 -13.67 9.32 -3.62
N VAL A 18 -12.51 8.97 -4.20
CA VAL A 18 -11.48 9.97 -4.55
C VAL A 18 -11.99 10.88 -5.66
N LEU A 19 -12.60 10.34 -6.72
CA LEU A 19 -13.12 11.17 -7.82
C LEU A 19 -14.24 12.11 -7.35
N GLU A 20 -15.15 11.64 -6.49
CA GLU A 20 -16.20 12.47 -5.89
C GLU A 20 -15.59 13.61 -5.04
N LEU A 21 -14.63 13.29 -4.17
CA LEU A 21 -13.95 14.29 -3.35
C LEU A 21 -13.21 15.32 -4.20
N VAL A 22 -12.45 14.88 -5.20
CA VAL A 22 -11.69 15.79 -6.08
C VAL A 22 -12.62 16.66 -6.92
N PHE A 23 -13.74 16.11 -7.40
CA PHE A 23 -14.76 16.89 -8.08
C PHE A 23 -15.34 17.99 -7.17
N HIS A 24 -15.66 17.67 -5.92
CA HIS A 24 -16.14 18.66 -4.96
C HIS A 24 -15.08 19.70 -4.59
N GLU A 25 -13.80 19.33 -4.49
CA GLU A 25 -12.70 20.24 -4.13
C GLU A 25 -12.32 21.18 -5.29
N VAL A 26 -12.33 20.68 -6.53
CA VAL A 26 -11.77 21.41 -7.69
C VAL A 26 -12.84 21.91 -8.66
N GLY A 27 -14.08 21.41 -8.58
CA GLY A 27 -15.20 21.81 -9.43
C GLY A 27 -15.07 21.35 -10.89
N ALA A 28 -14.19 20.40 -11.17
CA ALA A 28 -13.97 19.82 -12.50
C ALA A 28 -13.94 18.30 -12.40
N TYR A 29 -14.50 17.60 -13.39
CA TYR A 29 -14.57 16.15 -13.36
C TYR A 29 -13.16 15.55 -13.52
N PRO A 30 -12.68 14.79 -12.53
CA PRO A 30 -11.36 14.17 -12.60
C PRO A 30 -11.37 12.91 -13.47
N GLU A 31 -10.22 12.61 -14.05
CA GLU A 31 -9.95 11.37 -14.78
C GLU A 31 -9.04 10.47 -13.94
N VAL A 32 -9.15 9.16 -14.11
CA VAL A 32 -8.33 8.18 -13.38
C VAL A 32 -7.55 7.31 -14.35
N GLY A 33 -6.28 7.08 -14.04
CA GLY A 33 -5.49 6.05 -14.72
C GLY A 33 -6.13 4.67 -14.55
N ARG A 34 -5.89 3.76 -15.50
CA ARG A 34 -6.47 2.40 -15.43
C ARG A 34 -5.91 1.56 -14.29
N ASP A 35 -4.60 1.65 -14.09
CA ASP A 35 -3.85 0.79 -13.18
C ASP A 35 -2.79 1.59 -12.40
N GLY A 36 -2.20 0.93 -11.40
CA GLY A 36 -1.04 1.45 -10.71
C GLY A 36 0.19 1.43 -11.62
N ILE A 37 0.83 2.59 -11.84
CA ILE A 37 1.98 2.70 -12.74
C ILE A 37 3.27 3.09 -11.99
N PRO A 38 4.45 2.63 -12.46
CA PRO A 38 5.72 2.85 -11.76
C PRO A 38 6.03 4.31 -11.45
N GLU A 39 5.70 5.23 -12.34
CA GLU A 39 5.95 6.68 -12.25
C GLU A 39 5.20 7.32 -11.07
N PHE A 40 4.12 6.68 -10.62
CA PHE A 40 3.33 7.07 -9.45
C PHE A 40 3.45 6.06 -8.31
N ALA A 41 4.63 5.44 -8.15
CA ALA A 41 4.92 4.48 -7.08
C ALA A 41 3.95 3.28 -7.06
N MET A 42 3.50 2.82 -8.25
CA MET A 42 2.44 1.82 -8.44
C MET A 42 1.08 2.21 -7.88
N GLY A 43 0.87 3.48 -7.55
CA GLY A 43 -0.44 4.02 -7.26
C GLY A 43 -1.17 4.42 -8.55
N VAL A 44 -2.48 4.58 -8.45
CA VAL A 44 -3.32 4.98 -9.58
C VAL A 44 -3.37 6.51 -9.64
N PRO A 45 -2.87 7.14 -10.72
CA PRO A 45 -2.91 8.60 -10.84
C PRO A 45 -4.33 9.11 -11.09
N VAL A 46 -4.63 10.27 -10.53
CA VAL A 46 -5.86 11.03 -10.75
C VAL A 46 -5.47 12.35 -11.40
N TYR A 47 -6.14 12.69 -12.48
CA TYR A 47 -5.86 13.87 -13.30
C TYR A 47 -7.02 14.85 -13.22
N VAL A 48 -6.69 16.14 -13.20
CA VAL A 48 -7.67 17.21 -13.35
C VAL A 48 -7.23 18.07 -14.52
N ARG A 49 -8.09 18.20 -15.54
CA ARG A 49 -7.79 18.95 -16.77
C ARG A 49 -6.47 18.51 -17.44
N GLY A 50 -6.20 17.21 -17.44
CA GLY A 50 -5.00 16.61 -18.03
C GLY A 50 -3.75 16.63 -17.15
N GLU A 51 -3.76 17.33 -16.01
CA GLU A 51 -2.61 17.43 -15.12
C GLU A 51 -2.72 16.47 -13.92
N PRO A 52 -1.64 15.78 -13.51
CA PRO A 52 -1.64 14.96 -12.30
C PRO A 52 -2.00 15.79 -11.06
N TYR A 53 -2.98 15.34 -10.32
CA TYR A 53 -3.47 16.01 -9.11
C TYR A 53 -3.26 15.15 -7.86
N ALA A 54 -3.55 13.86 -7.96
CA ALA A 54 -3.45 12.94 -6.83
C ALA A 54 -3.01 11.53 -7.25
N VAL A 55 -2.65 10.71 -6.26
CA VAL A 55 -2.31 9.30 -6.44
C VAL A 55 -3.04 8.45 -5.41
N ILE A 56 -3.74 7.42 -5.87
CA ILE A 56 -4.48 6.47 -5.03
C ILE A 56 -3.60 5.29 -4.66
N CYS A 57 -3.48 5.02 -3.36
CA CYS A 57 -2.74 3.90 -2.78
C CYS A 57 -1.34 3.68 -3.41
N PRO A 58 -0.45 4.69 -3.39
CA PRO A 58 0.94 4.48 -3.78
C PRO A 58 1.62 3.49 -2.83
N VAL A 59 2.54 2.68 -3.36
CA VAL A 59 3.34 1.76 -2.55
C VAL A 59 4.36 2.56 -1.76
N ALA A 60 4.20 2.62 -0.43
CA ALA A 60 5.01 3.43 0.47
C ALA A 60 6.53 3.26 0.27
N SER A 61 7.03 2.03 0.06
CA SER A 61 8.46 1.77 -0.14
C SER A 61 9.03 2.33 -1.45
N ARG A 62 8.18 2.70 -2.42
CA ARG A 62 8.57 3.31 -3.70
C ARG A 62 8.52 4.83 -3.68
N VAL A 63 7.80 5.42 -2.73
CA VAL A 63 7.66 6.89 -2.59
C VAL A 63 9.01 7.62 -2.49
N PRO A 64 10.04 7.14 -1.76
CA PRO A 64 11.30 7.88 -1.62
C PRO A 64 12.01 8.13 -2.95
N ALA A 65 11.97 7.16 -3.87
CA ALA A 65 12.62 7.27 -5.18
C ALA A 65 11.94 8.32 -6.08
N LEU A 66 10.65 8.58 -5.84
CA LEU A 66 9.81 9.48 -6.64
C LEU A 66 9.39 10.71 -5.84
N ARG A 67 10.03 10.96 -4.69
CA ARG A 67 9.57 11.96 -3.72
C ARG A 67 9.40 13.35 -4.32
N ARG A 68 10.33 13.76 -5.20
CA ARG A 68 10.28 15.08 -5.85
C ARG A 68 9.11 15.22 -6.82
N SER A 69 8.84 14.21 -7.65
CA SER A 69 7.74 14.24 -8.61
C SER A 69 6.37 14.07 -7.93
N LEU A 70 6.33 13.32 -6.82
CA LEU A 70 5.11 13.12 -6.05
C LEU A 70 4.79 14.25 -5.09
N ALA A 71 5.77 15.04 -4.64
CA ALA A 71 5.60 16.12 -3.67
C ALA A 71 4.42 17.09 -3.93
N PRO A 72 4.15 17.53 -5.18
CA PRO A 72 3.01 18.42 -5.44
C PRO A 72 1.64 17.73 -5.39
N LEU A 73 1.60 16.39 -5.38
CA LEU A 73 0.37 15.60 -5.49
C LEU A 73 -0.19 15.23 -4.13
N VAL A 74 -1.52 15.11 -4.05
CA VAL A 74 -2.18 14.52 -2.87
C VAL A 74 -2.06 12.99 -2.94
N LEU A 75 -1.66 12.36 -1.84
CA LEU A 75 -1.60 10.89 -1.75
C LEU A 75 -2.80 10.37 -0.96
N PHE A 76 -3.61 9.51 -1.56
CA PHE A 76 -4.76 8.90 -0.88
C PHE A 76 -4.42 7.47 -0.41
N ALA A 77 -4.77 7.18 0.84
CA ALA A 77 -4.63 5.89 1.47
C ALA A 77 -6.00 5.31 1.84
N ALA A 78 -6.13 3.98 1.84
CA ALA A 78 -7.40 3.33 2.20
C ALA A 78 -7.55 3.13 3.72
N SER A 79 -6.51 3.41 4.50
CA SER A 79 -6.51 3.26 5.95
C SER A 79 -5.46 4.17 6.60
N GLU A 80 -5.65 4.50 7.89
CA GLU A 80 -4.66 5.24 8.67
C GLU A 80 -3.30 4.53 8.71
N ARG A 81 -3.27 3.19 8.81
CA ARG A 81 -2.01 2.44 8.78
C ARG A 81 -1.26 2.61 7.46
N GLU A 82 -1.97 2.66 6.35
CA GLU A 82 -1.37 2.93 5.04
C GLU A 82 -0.91 4.38 4.92
N ARG A 83 -1.73 5.34 5.39
CA ARG A 83 -1.38 6.76 5.47
C ARG A 83 -0.11 6.98 6.27
N SER A 84 0.03 6.41 7.46
CA SER A 84 1.24 6.56 8.28
C SER A 84 2.49 6.05 7.56
N ARG A 85 2.38 4.91 6.86
CA ARG A 85 3.50 4.35 6.07
C ARG A 85 3.87 5.24 4.89
N ILE A 86 2.89 5.78 4.18
CA ILE A 86 3.13 6.71 3.06
C ILE A 86 3.74 8.01 3.57
N ALA A 87 3.15 8.61 4.61
CA ALA A 87 3.59 9.87 5.19
C ALA A 87 5.03 9.82 5.72
N ALA A 88 5.45 8.68 6.31
CA ALA A 88 6.82 8.47 6.74
C ALA A 88 7.86 8.50 5.59
N GLN A 89 7.42 8.31 4.35
CA GLN A 89 8.27 8.24 3.16
C GLN A 89 8.10 9.47 2.25
N ALA A 90 6.99 10.19 2.38
CA ALA A 90 6.62 11.38 1.63
C ALA A 90 7.48 12.61 1.99
N THR A 91 7.28 13.70 1.25
CA THR A 91 7.87 15.00 1.60
C THR A 91 7.21 15.54 2.87
N SER A 92 7.98 16.19 3.75
CA SER A 92 7.41 16.83 4.94
C SER A 92 6.34 17.86 4.54
N GLY A 93 5.19 17.82 5.20
CA GLY A 93 4.04 18.68 4.89
C GLY A 93 3.21 18.27 3.67
N GLN A 94 3.58 17.21 2.94
CA GLN A 94 2.78 16.71 1.84
C GLN A 94 1.40 16.22 2.32
N ARG A 95 0.35 16.55 1.56
CA ARG A 95 -1.02 16.10 1.85
C ARG A 95 -1.13 14.59 1.64
N VAL A 96 -1.44 13.86 2.72
CA VAL A 96 -1.78 12.43 2.68
C VAL A 96 -3.16 12.23 3.32
N GLY A 97 -4.17 12.00 2.48
CA GLY A 97 -5.57 11.83 2.88
C GLY A 97 -5.95 10.37 3.08
N VAL A 98 -6.94 10.12 3.94
CA VAL A 98 -7.55 8.80 4.13
C VAL A 98 -9.01 8.89 3.76
N LEU A 99 -9.44 7.96 2.90
CA LEU A 99 -10.85 7.71 2.64
C LEU A 99 -11.13 6.28 3.06
N ALA A 100 -11.92 6.14 4.13
CA ALA A 100 -12.28 4.83 4.64
C ALA A 100 -13.19 4.14 3.62
N VAL A 101 -12.76 2.97 3.15
CA VAL A 101 -13.55 2.10 2.29
C VAL A 101 -13.66 0.73 2.95
N GLU A 102 -14.88 0.22 3.03
CA GLU A 102 -15.11 -1.15 3.46
C GLU A 102 -14.62 -2.09 2.36
N LEU A 103 -13.53 -2.80 2.65
CA LEU A 103 -13.01 -3.83 1.77
C LEU A 103 -13.53 -5.17 2.25
N PRO A 104 -13.91 -6.08 1.33
CA PRO A 104 -14.18 -7.45 1.72
C PRO A 104 -12.92 -8.02 2.38
N SER A 105 -13.09 -8.57 3.59
CA SER A 105 -11.98 -9.14 4.38
C SER A 105 -11.32 -10.27 3.60
N VAL A 106 -10.12 -10.03 3.07
CA VAL A 106 -9.26 -11.12 2.61
C VAL A 106 -8.80 -11.86 3.86
N ALA A 107 -9.21 -13.12 4.01
CA ALA A 107 -8.88 -13.93 5.18
C ALA A 107 -7.38 -13.82 5.49
N PRO A 108 -6.98 -13.57 6.76
CA PRO A 108 -5.58 -13.48 7.10
C PRO A 108 -4.92 -14.80 6.74
N ILE A 109 -3.89 -14.75 5.89
CA ILE A 109 -2.99 -15.88 5.70
C ILE A 109 -2.50 -16.24 7.11
N PRO A 110 -2.71 -17.48 7.61
CA PRO A 110 -2.14 -17.88 8.88
C PRO A 110 -0.65 -17.58 8.81
N ALA A 111 -0.14 -16.81 9.75
CA ALA A 111 1.30 -16.67 9.91
C ALA A 111 1.84 -18.09 9.99
N GLN A 112 2.60 -18.51 8.98
CA GLN A 112 3.34 -19.75 9.01
C GLN A 112 4.29 -19.60 10.18
N ARG A 113 3.87 -20.07 11.36
CA ARG A 113 4.77 -20.33 12.48
C ARG A 113 5.91 -21.10 11.85
N GLU A 114 7.12 -20.55 11.93
CA GLU A 114 8.33 -21.27 11.61
C GLU A 114 8.25 -22.61 12.35
N GLN A 115 7.89 -23.67 11.63
CA GLN A 115 7.99 -25.01 12.15
C GLN A 115 9.48 -25.20 12.36
N GLY A 116 9.84 -25.30 13.64
CA GLY A 116 11.20 -25.17 14.12
C GLY A 116 12.15 -26.00 13.29
N GLY A 117 13.07 -25.31 12.61
CA GLY A 117 14.30 -25.95 12.18
C GLY A 117 14.97 -26.52 13.42
N LEU A 118 15.22 -27.82 13.43
CA LEU A 118 16.04 -28.47 14.44
C LEU A 118 17.34 -27.67 14.53
N THR A 119 17.58 -27.06 15.69
CA THR A 119 18.87 -26.40 15.93
C THR A 119 19.97 -27.45 15.79
N VAL A 120 21.16 -27.05 15.34
CA VAL A 120 22.32 -27.96 15.16
C VAL A 120 22.55 -28.84 16.40
N LYS A 121 22.30 -28.29 17.59
CA LYS A 121 22.39 -28.99 18.87
C LYS A 121 21.38 -30.14 19.01
N GLN A 122 20.15 -29.97 18.53
CA GLN A 122 19.12 -31.02 18.54
C GLN A 122 19.40 -32.11 17.49
N ALA A 123 19.95 -31.73 16.33
CA ALA A 123 20.38 -32.71 15.31
C ALA A 123 21.53 -33.59 15.82
N VAL A 124 22.50 -33.00 16.51
CA VAL A 124 23.65 -33.71 17.11
C VAL A 124 23.18 -34.62 18.25
N ASN A 125 22.35 -34.13 19.18
CA ASN A 125 21.85 -34.95 20.29
C ASN A 125 21.07 -36.18 19.80
N ARG A 126 20.31 -36.05 18.70
CA ARG A 126 19.56 -37.16 18.11
C ARG A 126 20.47 -38.18 17.43
N MET A 127 21.56 -37.74 16.80
CA MET A 127 22.54 -38.62 16.17
C MET A 127 23.31 -39.46 17.20
N PHE A 128 23.58 -38.89 18.38
CA PHE A 128 24.27 -39.59 19.48
C PHE A 128 23.34 -40.28 20.48
N GLY A 129 22.03 -40.30 20.23
CA GLY A 129 21.06 -41.00 21.09
C GLY A 129 20.88 -40.41 22.49
N LEU A 130 21.20 -39.12 22.67
CA LEU A 130 21.20 -38.44 23.98
C LEU A 130 19.84 -37.84 24.38
N ASP A 131 18.77 -38.10 23.62
CA ASP A 131 17.43 -37.53 23.82
C ASP A 131 16.56 -38.26 24.87
N ARG A 132 17.15 -39.15 25.68
CA ARG A 132 16.46 -39.83 26.78
C ARG A 132 17.25 -39.71 28.09
N MET A 133 17.09 -38.57 28.77
CA MET A 133 17.23 -38.42 30.21
C MET A 133 16.19 -37.43 30.72
#